data_AF-A0A820HRP4-F1
#
_entry.id   AF-A0A820HRP4-F1
#
_cell.length_a   1.000
_cell.length_b   1.000
_cell.length_c   1.000
_cell.angle_alpha   90.00
_cell.angle_beta   90.00
_cell.angle_gamma   90.00
#
_symmetry.space_group_name_H-M   'P 1'
#
loop_
_entity.id
_entity.type
_entity.pdbx_description
1 polymer ?
#
loop_
_entity_poly.entity_id
_entity_poly.type
_entity_poly.pdbx_seq_one_letter_code
_entity_poly.pdbx_strand_id
1 'polypeptide(L)' 'DYISTMSDELFKKQREGYIVKNVEIPKNMHDQGNRFWNEITNHQFYFDRPSRETEIIKTLERDDLLRFYDHYISPR' A
#
# COMPACT_ATOMS: atom_id res chain seq x y z
N ASP A 1 -19.79 2.03 -2.24
CA ASP A 1 -20.44 1.03 -3.10
C ASP A 1 -19.48 0.01 -3.70
N TYR A 2 -18.42 0.41 -4.43
CA TYR A 2 -17.51 -0.55 -5.07
C TYR A 2 -16.75 -1.46 -4.09
N ILE A 3 -16.22 -0.90 -2.99
CA ILE A 3 -15.47 -1.68 -1.99
C ILE A 3 -16.38 -2.71 -1.30
N SER A 4 -17.62 -2.34 -0.97
CA SER A 4 -18.59 -3.20 -0.29
C SER A 4 -19.14 -4.33 -1.16
N THR A 5 -19.17 -4.16 -2.49
CA THR A 5 -19.71 -5.17 -3.43
C THR A 5 -18.62 -6.00 -4.12
N MET A 6 -17.34 -5.66 -3.93
CA MET A 6 -16.21 -6.41 -4.44
C MET A 6 -16.14 -7.82 -3.84
N SER A 7 -15.92 -8.84 -4.67
CA SER A 7 -15.68 -10.20 -4.19
C SER A 7 -14.33 -10.32 -3.49
N ASP A 8 -14.22 -11.25 -2.54
CA ASP A 8 -12.96 -11.50 -1.82
C ASP A 8 -11.83 -11.93 -2.78
N GLU A 9 -12.17 -12.63 -3.86
CA GLU A 9 -11.22 -13.01 -4.92
C GLU A 9 -10.67 -11.78 -5.64
N LEU A 10 -11.54 -10.85 -6.04
CA LEU A 10 -11.12 -9.61 -6.68
C LEU A 10 -10.28 -8.76 -5.72
N PHE A 11 -10.66 -8.70 -4.44
CA PHE A 11 -9.88 -8.01 -3.42
C PHE A 11 -8.49 -8.60 -3.27
N LYS A 12 -8.37 -9.93 -3.12
CA LYS A 12 -7.08 -10.62 -3.03
C LYS A 12 -6.21 -10.35 -4.26
N LYS A 13 -6.78 -10.37 -5.45
CA LYS A 13 -6.08 -10.05 -6.70
C LYS A 13 -5.56 -8.60 -6.72
N GLN A 14 -6.36 -7.64 -6.27
CA GLN A 14 -5.93 -6.23 -6.17
C GLN A 14 -4.81 -6.06 -5.14
N ARG A 15 -4.94 -6.73 -3.99
CA ARG A 15 -3.93 -6.75 -2.92
C ARG A 15 -2.60 -7.32 -3.41
N GLU A 16 -2.62 -8.46 -4.09
CA GLU A 16 -1.43 -9.08 -4.67
C GLU A 16 -0.80 -8.20 -5.75
N GLY A 17 -1.60 -7.61 -6.64
CA GLY A 17 -1.12 -6.68 -7.66
C GLY A 17 -0.43 -5.45 -7.06
N TYR A 18 -0.97 -4.92 -5.96
CA TYR A 18 -0.34 -3.82 -5.22
C TYR A 18 0.99 -4.25 -4.60
N ILE A 19 1.04 -5.41 -3.94
CA ILE A 19 2.26 -5.95 -3.32
C ILE A 19 3.38 -6.10 -4.37
N VAL A 20 3.07 -6.72 -5.51
CA VAL A 20 4.04 -6.90 -6.61
C VAL A 20 4.61 -5.56 -7.07
N LYS A 21 3.74 -4.55 -7.24
CA LYS A 21 4.16 -3.20 -7.63
C LYS A 21 5.03 -2.52 -6.57
N ASN A 22 4.72 -2.69 -5.28
CA ASN A 22 5.46 -2.03 -4.20
C ASN A 22 6.86 -2.65 -4.01
N VAL A 23 6.96 -3.98 -4.14
CA VAL A 23 8.23 -4.73 -4.04
C VAL A 23 9.13 -4.55 -5.27
N GLU A 24 8.59 -4.08 -6.40
CA GLU A 24 9.39 -3.82 -7.60
C GLU A 24 10.54 -2.84 -7.29
N ILE A 25 11.76 -3.33 -7.50
CA ILE A 25 13.01 -2.61 -7.30
C ILE A 25 13.00 -1.40 -8.26
N PRO A 26 13.51 -0.23 -7.83
CA PRO A 26 13.66 0.92 -8.71
C PRO A 26 14.38 0.53 -10.01
N LYS A 27 13.82 0.90 -11.16
CA LYS A 27 14.34 0.48 -12.47
C LYS A 27 15.66 1.17 -12.84
N ASN A 28 15.97 2.25 -12.15
CA ASN A 28 17.18 3.05 -12.35
C ASN A 28 17.61 3.72 -11.04
N MET A 29 18.82 4.27 -11.04
CA MET A 29 19.40 4.95 -9.87
C MET A 29 18.63 6.21 -9.46
N HIS A 30 17.99 6.90 -10.41
CA HIS A 30 17.23 8.11 -10.10
C HIS A 30 16.00 7.78 -9.24
N ASP A 31 15.26 6.74 -9.61
CA ASP A 31 14.10 6.26 -8.86
C ASP A 31 14.52 5.77 -7.46
N GLN A 32 15.65 5.09 -7.35
CA GLN A 32 16.19 4.65 -6.06
C GLN A 32 16.61 5.83 -5.19
N GLY A 33 17.30 6.81 -5.77
CA GLY A 33 17.70 8.04 -5.10
C GLY A 33 16.50 8.82 -4.58
N ASN A 34 15.47 8.99 -5.41
CA ASN A 34 14.24 9.66 -5.01
C ASN A 34 13.53 8.95 -3.86
N ARG A 35 13.48 7.61 -3.84
CA ARG A 35 12.91 6.85 -2.72
C ARG A 35 13.63 7.17 -1.40
N PHE A 36 14.96 7.12 -1.38
CA PHE A 36 15.72 7.45 -0.18
C PHE A 36 15.61 8.92 0.21
N TRP A 37 15.61 9.81 -0.78
CA TRP A 37 15.48 11.24 -0.53
C TRP A 37 14.15 11.58 0.15
N ASN A 38 13.05 10.95 -0.29
CA ASN A 38 11.74 11.12 0.34
C ASN A 38 11.73 10.71 1.83
N GLU A 39 12.39 9.61 2.19
CA GLU A 39 12.51 9.19 3.60
C GLU A 39 13.29 10.22 4.44
N ILE A 40 14.34 10.81 3.86
CA ILE A 40 15.16 11.83 4.51
C ILE A 40 14.36 13.13 4.68
N THR A 41 13.73 13.63 3.62
CA THR A 41 12.99 14.90 3.65
C THR A 41 11.76 14.84 4.55
N ASN A 42 11.13 13.67 4.66
CA ASN A 42 10.01 13.44 5.58
C ASN A 42 10.46 13.08 7.00
N HIS A 43 11.76 12.98 7.27
CA HIS A 43 12.33 12.59 8.57
C HIS A 43 11.84 11.22 9.08
N GLN A 44 11.49 10.30 8.17
CA GLN A 44 10.95 8.99 8.51
C GLN A 44 12.01 7.89 8.52
N PHE A 45 13.02 7.99 7.65
CA PHE A 45 14.18 7.09 7.59
C PHE A 45 13.82 5.59 7.47
N TYR A 46 12.66 5.25 6.92
CA TYR A 46 12.24 3.86 6.71
C TYR A 46 12.70 3.37 5.34
N PHE A 47 14.00 3.12 5.20
CA PHE A 47 14.59 2.71 3.92
C PHE A 47 14.16 1.32 3.43
N ASP A 48 13.64 0.48 4.32
CA ASP A 48 13.06 -0.83 4.06
C ASP A 48 11.52 -0.81 4.00
N ARG A 49 10.91 0.39 3.90
CA ARG A 49 9.46 0.60 3.87
C ARG A 49 8.71 -0.35 2.93
N PRO A 50 9.12 -0.57 1.67
CA PRO A 50 8.36 -1.44 0.77
C PRO A 50 8.16 -2.86 1.32
N SER A 51 9.18 -3.41 1.98
CA SER A 51 9.09 -4.72 2.63
C SER A 51 8.16 -4.69 3.84
N ARG A 52 8.30 -3.67 4.71
CA ARG A 52 7.48 -3.54 5.92
C ARG A 52 5.99 -3.32 5.60
N GLU A 53 5.69 -2.45 4.65
CA GLU A 53 4.32 -2.17 4.21
C GLU A 53 3.70 -3.40 3.54
N THR A 54 4.48 -4.14 2.74
CA THR A 54 4.00 -5.38 2.11
C THR A 54 3.56 -6.42 3.15
N GLU A 55 4.32 -6.61 4.23
CA GLU A 55 3.94 -7.54 5.30
C GLU A 55 2.65 -7.11 6.00
N ILE A 56 2.45 -5.81 6.23
CA ILE A 56 1.21 -5.29 6.79
C ILE A 56 0.05 -5.47 5.81
N ILE A 57 0.25 -5.16 4.54
CA ILE A 57 -0.82 -5.22 3.52
C ILE A 57 -1.31 -6.65 3.32
N LYS A 58 -0.44 -7.66 3.44
CA LYS A 58 -0.83 -9.08 3.38
C LYS A 58 -1.86 -9.47 4.45
N THR A 59 -1.91 -8.78 5.59
CA THR A 59 -2.85 -9.07 6.67
C THR A 59 -4.18 -8.33 6.54
N LEU A 60 -4.29 -7.38 5.60
CA LEU A 60 -5.49 -6.56 5.44
C LEU A 60 -6.57 -7.33 4.66
N GLU A 61 -7.79 -7.22 5.16
CA GLU A 61 -9.00 -7.74 4.55
C GLU A 61 -9.88 -6.61 3.99
N ARG A 62 -10.81 -6.96 3.10
CA ARG A 62 -11.69 -5.98 2.40
C ARG A 62 -12.44 -5.09 3.40
N ASP A 63 -12.90 -5.68 4.49
CA ASP A 63 -13.66 -4.98 5.51
C ASP A 63 -12.80 -3.96 6.29
N ASP A 64 -11.48 -4.16 6.39
CA ASP A 64 -10.57 -3.18 7.01
C ASP A 64 -10.52 -1.91 6.16
N LEU A 65 -10.42 -2.07 4.84
CA LEU A 65 -10.42 -0.97 3.89
C LEU A 65 -11.76 -0.23 3.88
N LEU A 66 -12.87 -0.97 3.98
CA LEU A 66 -14.20 -0.37 4.07
C LEU A 66 -14.34 0.46 5.34
N ARG A 67 -13.91 -0.06 6.50
CA ARG A 67 -13.91 0.68 7.77
C ARG A 67 -13.04 1.93 7.70
N PHE A 68 -11.87 1.84 7.07
CA PHE A 68 -11.00 3.00 6.87
C PHE A 68 -11.67 4.07 6.01
N TYR A 69 -12.27 3.67 4.89
CA TYR A 69 -12.97 4.59 3.98
C TYR A 69 -14.14 5.29 4.68
N ASP A 70 -14.98 4.52 5.38
CA ASP A 70 -16.14 5.04 6.09
C ASP A 70 -15.76 5.92 7.29
N HIS A 71 -14.58 5.73 7.91
CA HIS A 71 -14.17 6.54 9.06
C HIS A 71 -13.39 7.80 8.66
N TYR A 72 -12.49 7.72 7.68
CA TYR A 72 -11.54 8.81 7.40
C TYR A 72 -11.80 9.56 6.09
N ILE A 73 -12.46 8.95 5.11
CA ILE A 73 -12.63 9.54 3.76
C ILE A 73 -14.05 10.04 3.56
N SER A 74 -15.04 9.19 3.83
CA SER A 74 -16.46 9.55 3.74
C SER A 74 -17.20 9.16 5.02
N PRO A 75 -16.93 9.87 6.14
CA PRO A 75 -17.73 9.74 7.34
C PRO A 75 -19.19 10.06 7.00
N ARG A 76 -20.08 9.13 7.34
CA ARG A 76 -21.52 9.39 7.32
C ARG A 76 -21.94 10.14 8.57
#